data_AF-A0A2T5C439-F1
#
_entry.id   AF-A0A2T5C439-F1
#
_cell.length_a   1.000
_cell.length_b   1.000
_cell.length_c   1.000
_cell.angle_alpha   90.00
_cell.angle_beta   90.00
_cell.angle_gamma   90.00
#
_symmetry.space_group_name_H-M   'P 1'
#
loop_
_entity.id
_entity.type
_entity.pdbx_description
1 polymer ?
#
loop_
_entity_poly.entity_id
_entity_poly.type
_entity_poly.pdbx_seq_one_letter_code
_entity_poly.pdbx_strand_id
1 'polypeptide(L)'
;MNTNRRPRTSQVAVKRLVLLNRYYRITRFYDFIRDTSVKGGIVIAVFVAILVGLEYFVLDFDVLLNQLVETYSPAVVFSTFFASETVLGLLPPEIFIAWASKADTPWLFLAVLASLSYLGGVVAYLAGNRLFLIPSVKDHIEMKIARHIVNLRKWGGLFVFIGAMLPLPHSIVSLACGLIKYSFRSYLLWALFRFVRFVIYAVILFQIF
;
A
#
# COMPACT_ATOMS: atom_id res chain seq x y z
N MET A 1 44.15 12.04 -33.88
CA MET A 1 42.72 12.42 -33.78
C MET A 1 42.03 11.48 -32.80
N ASN A 2 41.84 11.92 -31.55
CA ASN A 2 41.20 11.10 -30.52
C ASN A 2 39.68 11.33 -30.58
N THR A 3 38.93 10.45 -31.24
CA THR A 3 37.47 10.58 -31.37
C THR A 3 36.83 10.20 -30.04
N ASN A 4 36.65 11.20 -29.18
CA ASN A 4 35.93 11.08 -27.92
C ASN A 4 34.42 10.94 -28.21
N ARG A 5 34.00 9.75 -28.66
CA ARG A 5 32.60 9.42 -28.91
C ARG A 5 31.90 9.24 -27.56
N ARG A 6 31.25 10.31 -27.08
CA ARG A 6 30.33 10.21 -25.94
C ARG A 6 29.30 9.10 -26.23
N PRO A 7 29.09 8.14 -25.34
CA PRO A 7 28.13 7.06 -25.58
C PRO A 7 26.74 7.67 -25.78
N ARG A 8 26.01 7.21 -26.80
CA ARG A 8 24.60 7.59 -27.03
C ARG A 8 23.81 7.32 -25.74
N THR A 9 22.97 8.25 -25.32
CA THR A 9 22.18 8.21 -24.07
C THR A 9 21.40 6.90 -23.91
N SER A 10 20.92 6.32 -25.01
CA SER A 10 20.25 5.01 -25.03
C SER A 10 21.15 3.83 -24.63
N GLN A 11 22.43 3.83 -25.03
CA GLN A 11 23.37 2.75 -24.66
C GLN A 11 23.71 2.78 -23.17
N VAL A 12 23.73 3.97 -22.56
CA VAL A 12 23.93 4.12 -21.11
C VAL A 12 22.72 3.58 -20.35
N ALA A 13 21.50 3.87 -20.81
CA ALA A 13 20.27 3.36 -20.20
C ALA A 13 20.20 1.82 -20.26
N VAL A 14 20.50 1.22 -21.42
CA VAL A 14 20.53 -0.25 -21.58
C VAL A 14 21.56 -0.90 -20.67
N LYS A 15 22.78 -0.34 -20.57
CA LYS A 15 23.80 -0.85 -19.63
C LYS A 15 23.34 -0.78 -18.17
N ARG A 16 22.67 0.30 -17.76
CA ARG A 16 22.11 0.42 -16.41
C ARG A 16 21.04 -0.63 -16.13
N LEU A 17 20.15 -0.92 -17.08
CA LEU A 17 19.13 -1.96 -16.96
C LEU A 17 19.75 -3.37 -16.84
N VAL A 18 20.79 -3.66 -17.61
CA VAL A 18 21.52 -4.94 -17.52
C VAL A 18 22.19 -5.11 -16.16
N LEU A 19 22.80 -4.04 -15.63
CA LEU A 19 23.40 -4.05 -14.29
C LEU A 19 22.35 -4.25 -13.18
N LEU A 20 21.18 -3.61 -13.31
CA LEU A 20 20.05 -3.80 -12.39
C LEU A 20 19.54 -5.25 -12.41
N ASN A 21 19.28 -5.81 -13.61
CA ASN A 21 18.85 -7.20 -13.74
C ASN A 21 19.88 -8.18 -13.13
N ARG A 22 21.16 -7.95 -13.40
CA ARG A 22 22.24 -8.74 -12.80
C ARG A 22 22.26 -8.63 -11.28
N TYR A 23 22.12 -7.42 -10.74
CA TYR A 23 22.01 -7.19 -9.30
C TYR A 23 20.83 -7.98 -8.71
N TYR A 24 19.66 -7.92 -9.34
CA TYR A 24 18.42 -8.57 -8.87
C TYR A 24 18.52 -10.10 -8.88
N ARG A 25 19.23 -10.65 -9.87
CA ARG A 25 19.50 -12.09 -9.94
C ARG A 25 20.48 -12.55 -8.86
N ILE A 26 21.55 -11.79 -8.60
CA ILE A 26 22.55 -12.14 -7.58
C ILE A 26 21.96 -12.10 -6.17
N THR A 27 21.09 -11.14 -5.90
CA THR A 27 20.43 -10.99 -4.59
C THR A 27 19.26 -11.95 -4.37
N ARG A 28 18.98 -12.87 -5.30
CA ARG A 28 17.80 -13.76 -5.32
C ARG A 28 16.47 -13.02 -5.15
N PHE A 29 16.40 -11.81 -5.71
CA PHE A 29 15.24 -10.95 -5.56
C PHE A 29 14.01 -11.53 -6.27
N TYR A 30 14.19 -12.13 -7.44
CA TYR A 30 13.10 -12.75 -8.20
C TYR A 30 12.47 -13.94 -7.46
N ASP A 31 13.29 -14.78 -6.82
CA ASP A 31 12.79 -15.91 -6.02
C ASP A 31 11.97 -15.42 -4.82
N PHE A 32 12.46 -14.36 -4.15
CA PHE A 32 11.75 -13.72 -3.05
C PHE A 32 10.40 -13.13 -3.48
N ILE A 33 10.35 -12.43 -4.62
CA ILE A 33 9.09 -11.89 -5.15
C ILE A 33 8.14 -13.02 -5.51
N ARG A 34 8.61 -14.08 -6.19
CA ARG A 34 7.76 -15.21 -6.54
C ARG A 34 7.11 -15.82 -5.29
N ASP A 35 7.90 -16.14 -4.26
CA ASP A 35 7.39 -16.74 -3.03
C ASP A 35 6.42 -15.80 -2.30
N THR A 36 6.77 -14.51 -2.20
CA THR A 36 5.92 -13.49 -1.57
C THR A 36 4.62 -13.27 -2.33
N SER A 37 4.65 -13.23 -3.66
CA SER A 37 3.47 -13.07 -4.52
C SER A 37 2.55 -14.28 -4.46
N VAL A 38 3.08 -15.51 -4.38
CA VAL A 38 2.24 -16.70 -4.21
C VAL A 38 1.56 -16.70 -2.85
N LYS A 39 2.32 -16.48 -1.76
CA LYS A 39 1.75 -16.40 -0.41
C LYS A 39 0.73 -15.27 -0.27
N GLY A 40 1.08 -14.08 -0.77
CA GLY A 40 0.18 -12.93 -0.80
C GLY A 40 -1.07 -13.20 -1.63
N GLY A 41 -0.93 -13.79 -2.81
CA GLY A 41 -2.05 -14.17 -3.68
C GLY A 41 -3.02 -15.14 -3.01
N ILE A 42 -2.52 -16.13 -2.25
CA ILE A 42 -3.37 -17.04 -1.47
C ILE A 42 -4.16 -16.28 -0.40
N VAL A 43 -3.50 -15.40 0.36
CA VAL A 43 -4.18 -14.58 1.39
C VAL A 43 -5.29 -13.72 0.77
N ILE A 44 -5.02 -13.12 -0.40
CA ILE A 44 -5.98 -12.30 -1.13
C ILE A 44 -7.15 -13.15 -1.62
N ALA A 45 -6.87 -14.32 -2.21
CA ALA A 45 -7.91 -15.22 -2.71
C ALA A 45 -8.83 -15.68 -1.58
N VAL A 46 -8.26 -16.03 -0.41
CA VAL A 46 -9.05 -16.38 0.79
C VAL A 46 -9.88 -15.19 1.26
N PHE A 47 -9.30 -14.00 1.33
CA PHE A 47 -10.01 -12.80 1.75
C PHE A 47 -11.19 -12.46 0.81
N VAL A 48 -10.97 -12.51 -0.51
CA VAL A 48 -12.03 -12.31 -1.51
C VAL A 48 -13.10 -13.40 -1.41
N ALA A 49 -12.72 -14.67 -1.23
CA ALA A 49 -13.68 -15.76 -1.04
C ALA A 49 -14.56 -15.56 0.20
N ILE A 50 -13.99 -15.04 1.29
CA ILE A 50 -14.75 -14.69 2.50
C ILE A 50 -15.72 -13.55 2.21
N LEU A 51 -15.30 -12.49 1.52
CA LEU A 51 -16.17 -11.36 1.19
C LEU A 51 -17.33 -11.79 0.27
N VAL A 52 -17.05 -12.57 -0.77
CA VAL A 52 -18.07 -13.11 -1.67
C VAL A 52 -19.03 -14.05 -0.93
N GLY A 53 -18.49 -14.86 0.00
CA GLY A 53 -19.32 -15.70 0.86
C GLY A 53 -20.22 -14.87 1.78
N LEU A 54 -19.71 -13.80 2.38
CA LEU A 54 -20.51 -12.91 3.22
C LEU A 54 -21.65 -12.25 2.43
N GLU A 55 -21.38 -11.75 1.22
CA GLU A 55 -22.40 -11.19 0.33
C GLU A 55 -23.47 -12.23 -0.03
N TYR A 56 -23.05 -13.44 -0.40
CA TYR A 56 -24.00 -14.44 -0.88
C TYR A 56 -24.84 -15.07 0.24
N PHE A 57 -24.27 -15.24 1.44
CA PHE A 57 -24.89 -16.01 2.52
C PHE A 57 -25.43 -15.17 3.69
N VAL A 58 -24.94 -13.94 3.92
CA VAL A 58 -25.17 -13.22 5.19
C VAL A 58 -25.61 -11.77 5.02
N LEU A 59 -25.01 -11.01 4.11
CA LEU A 59 -25.14 -9.55 4.00
C LEU A 59 -25.57 -9.16 2.59
N ASP A 60 -26.45 -8.17 2.47
CA ASP A 60 -26.71 -7.47 1.21
C ASP A 60 -25.92 -6.15 1.25
N PHE A 61 -24.74 -6.13 0.61
CA PHE A 61 -23.87 -4.96 0.65
C PHE A 61 -24.55 -3.73 0.06
N ASP A 62 -25.38 -3.86 -0.98
CA ASP A 62 -26.10 -2.73 -1.57
C ASP A 62 -27.03 -2.05 -0.55
N VAL A 63 -27.84 -2.83 0.16
CA VAL A 63 -28.74 -2.31 1.19
C VAL A 63 -27.95 -1.68 2.34
N LEU A 64 -26.89 -2.33 2.80
CA LEU A 64 -26.02 -1.82 3.87
C LEU A 64 -25.38 -0.48 3.51
N LEU A 65 -24.87 -0.35 2.28
CA LEU A 65 -24.22 0.87 1.81
C LEU A 65 -25.22 2.02 1.68
N ASN A 66 -26.42 1.76 1.17
CA ASN A 66 -27.49 2.76 1.10
C ASN A 66 -27.90 3.24 2.50
N GLN A 67 -28.09 2.32 3.45
CA GLN A 67 -28.36 2.69 4.85
C GLN A 67 -27.25 3.53 5.47
N LEU A 68 -25.99 3.23 5.14
CA LEU A 68 -24.83 4.01 5.59
C LEU A 68 -24.85 5.45 5.08
N VAL A 69 -25.22 5.67 3.81
CA VAL A 69 -25.38 7.01 3.21
C VAL A 69 -26.54 7.77 3.85
N GLU A 70 -27.67 7.10 4.10
CA GLU A 70 -28.87 7.72 4.66
C GLU A 70 -28.74 8.03 6.16
N THR A 71 -28.06 7.17 6.92
CA THR A 71 -28.04 7.24 8.40
C THR A 71 -26.89 8.09 8.93
N TYR A 72 -25.73 8.07 8.28
CA TYR A 72 -24.52 8.70 8.79
C TYR A 72 -24.05 9.85 7.90
N SER A 73 -23.62 10.94 8.54
CA SER A 73 -23.00 12.04 7.79
C SER A 73 -21.66 11.60 7.18
N PRO A 74 -21.28 12.10 5.99
CA PRO A 74 -20.01 11.77 5.36
C PRO A 74 -18.79 11.99 6.26
N ALA A 75 -18.83 13.03 7.10
CA ALA A 75 -17.76 13.34 8.04
C ALA A 75 -17.51 12.22 9.07
N VAL A 76 -18.55 11.55 9.55
CA VAL A 76 -18.43 10.41 10.47
C VAL A 76 -17.78 9.23 9.75
N VAL A 77 -18.24 8.90 8.53
CA VAL A 77 -17.69 7.79 7.74
C VAL A 77 -16.21 8.03 7.41
N PHE A 78 -15.85 9.24 6.97
CA PHE A 78 -14.46 9.61 6.71
C PHE A 78 -13.58 9.55 7.95
N SER A 79 -14.10 9.99 9.10
CA SER A 79 -13.35 9.96 10.37
C SER A 79 -13.09 8.52 10.83
N THR A 80 -14.10 7.66 10.76
CA THR A 80 -13.99 6.22 11.06
C THR A 80 -13.00 5.54 10.13
N PHE A 81 -13.08 5.82 8.83
CA PHE A 81 -12.11 5.33 7.85
C PHE A 81 -10.69 5.75 8.21
N PHE A 82 -10.46 7.05 8.45
CA PHE A 82 -9.14 7.59 8.77
C PHE A 82 -8.55 7.00 10.06
N ALA A 83 -9.38 6.84 11.10
CA ALA A 83 -8.97 6.23 12.36
C ALA A 83 -8.59 4.76 12.18
N SER A 84 -9.44 3.98 11.51
CA SER A 84 -9.18 2.57 11.18
C SER A 84 -7.88 2.42 10.39
N GLU A 85 -7.73 3.22 9.33
CA GLU A 85 -6.58 3.20 8.45
C GLU A 85 -5.29 3.52 9.21
N THR A 86 -5.29 4.54 10.07
CA THR A 86 -4.09 4.99 10.79
C THR A 86 -3.59 3.97 11.82
N VAL A 87 -4.49 3.29 12.54
CA VAL A 87 -4.10 2.37 13.64
C VAL A 87 -3.58 1.05 13.09
N LEU A 88 -4.35 0.39 12.21
CA LEU A 88 -4.04 -0.97 11.76
C LEU A 88 -4.54 -1.29 10.34
N GLY A 89 -5.35 -0.43 9.72
CA GLY A 89 -6.01 -0.74 8.45
C GLY A 89 -6.99 -1.91 8.59
N LEU A 90 -7.70 -1.97 9.72
CA LEU A 90 -8.63 -3.07 10.06
C LEU A 90 -9.78 -3.18 9.06
N LEU A 91 -10.33 -2.02 8.69
CA LEU A 91 -11.45 -1.96 7.76
C LEU A 91 -10.93 -1.89 6.32
N PRO A 92 -11.38 -2.80 5.44
CA PRO A 92 -10.98 -2.80 4.04
C PRO A 92 -11.40 -1.48 3.36
N PRO A 93 -10.48 -0.78 2.68
CA PRO A 93 -10.82 0.46 1.96
C PRO A 93 -11.87 0.24 0.86
N GLU A 94 -12.01 -1.00 0.37
CA GLU A 94 -12.98 -1.39 -0.66
C GLU A 94 -14.43 -1.09 -0.23
N ILE A 95 -14.77 -1.29 1.05
CA ILE A 95 -16.13 -1.00 1.57
C ILE A 95 -16.41 0.51 1.50
N PHE A 96 -15.43 1.34 1.83
CA PHE A 96 -15.58 2.80 1.76
C PHE A 96 -15.58 3.32 0.33
N ILE A 97 -14.86 2.65 -0.58
CA ILE A 97 -14.93 2.96 -2.01
C ILE A 97 -16.31 2.61 -2.56
N ALA A 98 -16.89 1.46 -2.20
CA ALA A 98 -18.25 1.11 -2.58
C ALA A 98 -19.27 2.08 -1.98
N TRP A 99 -19.13 2.46 -0.72
CA TRP A 99 -19.96 3.52 -0.11
C TRP A 99 -19.88 4.84 -0.86
N ALA A 100 -18.69 5.23 -1.32
CA ALA A 100 -18.52 6.45 -2.11
C ALA A 100 -19.27 6.39 -3.46
N SER A 101 -19.55 5.21 -4.03
CA SER A 101 -20.32 5.09 -5.28
C SER A 101 -21.77 5.53 -5.12
N LYS A 102 -22.32 5.40 -3.91
CA LYS A 102 -23.70 5.76 -3.57
C LYS A 102 -23.89 7.25 -3.20
N ALA A 103 -22.81 8.03 -3.14
CA ALA A 103 -22.87 9.46 -2.83
C ALA A 103 -23.21 10.31 -4.07
N ASP A 104 -23.73 11.53 -3.86
CA ASP A 104 -24.03 12.47 -4.96
C ASP A 104 -22.79 12.85 -5.79
N THR A 105 -21.61 12.84 -5.17
CA THR A 105 -20.32 13.19 -5.81
C THR A 105 -19.26 12.11 -5.60
N PRO A 106 -19.39 10.93 -6.26
CA PRO A 106 -18.57 9.75 -5.96
C PRO A 106 -17.06 9.98 -6.10
N TRP A 107 -16.65 10.67 -7.16
CA TRP A 107 -15.24 10.95 -7.43
C TRP A 107 -14.62 11.91 -6.41
N LEU A 108 -15.39 12.85 -5.88
CA LEU A 108 -14.93 13.75 -4.82
C LEU A 108 -14.72 12.96 -3.52
N PHE A 109 -15.67 12.10 -3.18
CA PHE A 109 -15.59 11.25 -1.99
C PHE A 109 -14.40 10.29 -2.10
N LEU A 110 -14.19 9.71 -3.28
CA LEU A 110 -13.01 8.88 -3.57
C LEU A 110 -11.70 9.65 -3.38
N ALA A 111 -11.62 10.88 -3.87
CA ALA A 111 -10.44 11.72 -3.72
C ALA A 111 -10.15 12.03 -2.24
N VAL A 112 -11.19 12.30 -1.45
CA VAL A 112 -11.09 12.49 0.01
C VAL A 112 -10.61 11.21 0.69
N LEU A 113 -11.21 10.06 0.39
CA LEU A 113 -10.80 8.76 0.93
C LEU A 113 -9.34 8.48 0.61
N ALA A 114 -8.93 8.58 -0.65
CA ALA A 114 -7.56 8.33 -1.07
C ALA A 114 -6.57 9.26 -0.34
N SER A 115 -6.94 10.53 -0.16
CA SER A 115 -6.14 11.52 0.56
C SER A 115 -6.01 11.19 2.05
N LEU A 116 -7.11 10.88 2.72
CA LEU A 116 -7.12 10.42 4.12
C LEU A 116 -6.27 9.16 4.29
N SER A 117 -6.38 8.25 3.33
CA SER A 117 -5.63 7.00 3.33
C SER A 117 -4.13 7.23 3.20
N TYR A 118 -3.72 8.13 2.31
CA TYR A 118 -2.33 8.56 2.18
C TYR A 118 -1.83 9.21 3.47
N LEU A 119 -2.59 10.14 4.05
CA LEU A 119 -2.24 10.82 5.30
C LEU A 119 -2.16 9.86 6.49
N GLY A 120 -3.07 8.89 6.61
CA GLY A 120 -3.02 7.87 7.66
C GLY A 120 -1.74 7.04 7.57
N GLY A 121 -1.30 6.70 6.35
CA GLY A 121 0.01 6.10 6.12
C GLY A 121 1.17 7.00 6.56
N VAL A 122 1.12 8.30 6.27
CA VAL A 122 2.14 9.26 6.74
C VAL A 122 2.22 9.28 8.27
N VAL A 123 1.08 9.32 8.96
CA VAL A 123 1.02 9.27 10.43
C VAL A 123 1.61 7.96 10.95
N ALA A 124 1.25 6.81 10.36
CA ALA A 124 1.81 5.51 10.72
C ALA A 124 3.33 5.44 10.51
N TYR A 125 3.85 6.01 9.41
CA TYR A 125 5.29 6.11 9.17
C TYR A 125 5.99 6.93 10.27
N LEU A 126 5.42 8.08 10.64
CA LEU A 126 5.97 8.93 11.69
C LEU A 126 5.94 8.23 13.04
N ALA A 127 4.84 7.52 13.35
CA ALA A 127 4.73 6.68 14.54
C ALA A 127 5.84 5.62 14.57
N GLY A 128 6.05 4.90 13.46
CA GLY A 128 7.10 3.87 13.37
C GLY A 128 8.50 4.43 13.61
N ASN A 129 8.80 5.61 13.06
CA ASN A 129 10.07 6.29 13.30
C ASN A 129 10.24 6.70 14.78
N ARG A 130 9.16 7.06 15.48
CA ARG A 130 9.20 7.36 16.92
C ARG A 130 9.33 6.09 17.76
N LEU A 131 8.65 5.00 17.40
CA LEU A 131 8.78 3.71 18.09
C LEU A 131 10.22 3.19 18.06
N PHE A 132 10.97 3.44 16.99
CA PHE A 132 12.38 3.06 16.91
C PHE A 132 13.27 3.78 17.96
N LEU A 133 12.83 4.90 18.54
CA LEU A 133 13.59 5.59 19.59
C LEU A 133 13.50 4.88 20.95
N ILE A 134 12.56 3.96 21.12
CA ILE A 134 12.38 3.19 22.35
C ILE A 134 13.43 2.07 22.37
N PRO A 135 14.34 2.01 23.37
CA PRO A 135 15.44 1.05 23.41
C PRO A 135 14.98 -0.42 23.27
N SER A 136 13.93 -0.81 24.00
CA SER A 136 13.40 -2.19 23.92
C SER A 136 12.88 -2.58 22.53
N VAL A 137 12.26 -1.64 21.82
CA VAL A 137 11.78 -1.87 20.44
C VAL A 137 12.95 -1.96 19.50
N LYS A 138 13.91 -1.03 19.62
CA LYS A 138 15.13 -1.01 18.82
C LYS A 138 15.91 -2.31 18.95
N ASP A 139 16.15 -2.77 20.18
CA ASP A 139 16.92 -3.98 20.45
C ASP A 139 16.21 -5.22 19.89
N HIS A 140 14.88 -5.28 19.99
CA HIS A 140 14.10 -6.36 19.40
C HIS A 140 14.20 -6.40 17.86
N ILE A 141 14.06 -5.24 17.23
CA ILE A 141 14.15 -5.05 15.78
C ILE A 141 15.56 -5.40 15.28
N GLU A 142 16.61 -4.91 15.94
CA GLU A 142 18.00 -5.14 15.58
C GLU A 142 18.43 -6.60 15.82
N MET A 143 17.96 -7.27 16.88
CA MET A 143 18.33 -8.67 17.13
C MET A 143 17.54 -9.69 16.29
N LYS A 144 16.22 -9.54 16.14
CA LYS A 144 15.38 -10.53 15.43
C LYS A 144 15.19 -10.25 13.94
N ILE A 145 15.17 -8.97 13.54
CA ILE A 145 14.67 -8.58 12.21
C ILE A 145 15.79 -7.97 11.34
N ALA A 146 17.00 -7.71 11.86
CA ALA A 146 18.11 -7.11 11.10
C ALA A 146 18.37 -7.76 9.73
N ARG A 147 18.33 -9.10 9.62
CA ARG A 147 18.51 -9.79 8.32
C ARG A 147 17.41 -9.49 7.31
N HIS A 148 16.14 -9.40 7.75
CA HIS A 148 15.02 -9.03 6.88
C HIS A 148 15.02 -7.53 6.58
N ILE A 149 15.40 -6.70 7.55
CA ILE A 149 15.50 -5.23 7.43
C ILE A 149 16.58 -4.81 6.43
N VAL A 150 17.73 -5.48 6.38
CA VAL A 150 18.78 -5.15 5.41
C VAL A 150 18.29 -5.40 3.97
N ASN A 151 17.51 -6.45 3.74
CA ASN A 151 16.90 -6.67 2.43
C ASN A 151 15.78 -5.65 2.17
N LEU A 152 14.90 -5.40 3.13
CA LEU A 152 13.88 -4.35 3.04
C LEU A 152 14.48 -2.97 2.73
N ARG A 153 15.63 -2.60 3.30
CA ARG A 153 16.32 -1.33 3.04
C ARG A 153 16.91 -1.27 1.63
N LYS A 154 17.39 -2.39 1.09
CA LYS A 154 17.91 -2.49 -0.30
C LYS A 154 16.81 -2.33 -1.35
N TRP A 155 15.62 -2.85 -1.08
CA TRP A 155 14.46 -2.84 -2.00
C TRP A 155 13.33 -1.91 -1.55
N GLY A 156 13.60 -0.99 -0.61
CA GLY A 156 12.55 -0.32 0.18
C GLY A 156 11.52 0.40 -0.67
N GLY A 157 11.94 1.02 -1.78
CA GLY A 157 11.00 1.69 -2.69
C GLY A 157 10.03 0.73 -3.36
N LEU A 158 10.52 -0.44 -3.76
CA LEU A 158 9.69 -1.47 -4.37
C LEU A 158 8.75 -2.12 -3.35
N PHE A 159 9.19 -2.29 -2.10
CA PHE A 159 8.32 -2.76 -1.03
C PHE A 159 7.20 -1.76 -0.69
N VAL A 160 7.50 -0.46 -0.67
CA VAL A 160 6.47 0.58 -0.49
C VAL A 160 5.50 0.56 -1.66
N PHE A 161 6.00 0.47 -2.90
CA PHE A 161 5.16 0.36 -4.09
C PHE A 161 4.22 -0.86 -4.03
N ILE A 162 4.77 -2.03 -3.74
CA ILE A 162 4.03 -3.29 -3.57
C ILE A 162 2.96 -3.11 -2.47
N GLY A 163 3.34 -2.59 -1.30
CA GLY A 163 2.39 -2.34 -0.20
C GLY A 163 1.32 -1.29 -0.52
N ALA A 164 1.62 -0.31 -1.37
CA ALA A 164 0.66 0.71 -1.80
C ALA A 164 -0.33 0.18 -2.86
N MET A 165 0.07 -0.80 -3.66
CA MET A 165 -0.75 -1.37 -4.73
C MET A 165 -1.52 -2.62 -4.31
N LEU A 166 -0.95 -3.46 -3.45
CA LEU A 166 -1.63 -4.67 -2.98
C LEU A 166 -2.72 -4.34 -1.95
N PRO A 167 -3.70 -5.24 -1.79
CA PRO A 167 -4.71 -5.19 -0.75
C PRO A 167 -4.14 -5.60 0.62
N LEU A 168 -3.02 -5.00 1.00
CA LEU A 168 -2.45 -5.09 2.33
C LEU A 168 -2.82 -3.83 3.12
N PRO A 169 -2.92 -3.92 4.46
CA PRO A 169 -3.09 -2.74 5.30
C PRO A 169 -1.88 -1.83 5.14
N HIS A 170 -2.08 -0.67 4.53
CA HIS A 170 -0.99 0.23 4.16
C HIS A 170 -0.30 0.82 5.40
N SER A 171 -1.05 1.09 6.48
CA SER A 171 -0.46 1.55 7.75
C SER A 171 0.59 0.61 8.32
N ILE A 172 0.44 -0.71 8.15
CA ILE A 172 1.47 -1.69 8.58
C ILE A 172 2.75 -1.50 7.76
N VAL A 173 2.63 -1.33 6.44
CA VAL A 173 3.77 -1.10 5.55
C VAL A 173 4.44 0.23 5.87
N SER A 174 3.66 1.28 6.09
CA SER A 174 4.15 2.61 6.47
C SER A 174 4.86 2.60 7.80
N LEU A 175 4.29 1.95 8.82
CA LEU A 175 4.87 1.78 10.15
C LEU A 175 6.20 1.03 10.06
N ALA A 176 6.24 -0.07 9.31
CA ALA A 176 7.48 -0.83 9.06
C ALA A 176 8.54 0.03 8.38
N CYS A 177 8.16 0.85 7.40
CA CYS A 177 9.08 1.79 6.73
C CYS A 177 9.65 2.84 7.68
N GLY A 178 8.83 3.34 8.61
CA GLY A 178 9.25 4.24 9.68
C GLY A 178 10.23 3.58 10.63
N LEU A 179 9.94 2.35 11.07
CA LEU A 179 10.80 1.57 11.96
C LEU A 179 12.18 1.30 11.37
N ILE A 180 12.28 1.00 10.07
CA ILE A 180 13.57 0.74 9.41
C ILE A 180 14.31 2.00 8.98
N LYS A 181 13.79 3.19 9.30
CA LYS A 181 14.29 4.50 8.87
C LYS A 181 14.48 4.59 7.34
N TYR A 182 13.49 4.09 6.60
CA TYR A 182 13.49 4.30 5.14
C TYR A 182 13.39 5.79 4.83
N SER A 183 13.92 6.27 3.69
CA SER A 183 13.92 7.72 3.42
C SER A 183 12.49 8.26 3.26
N PHE A 184 12.08 9.21 4.10
CA PHE A 184 10.73 9.78 4.10
C PHE A 184 10.31 10.31 2.72
N ARG A 185 11.20 11.02 2.01
CA ARG A 185 10.91 11.55 0.67
C ARG A 185 10.55 10.44 -0.34
N SER A 186 11.37 9.38 -0.39
CA SER A 186 11.08 8.26 -1.28
C SER A 186 9.81 7.52 -0.86
N TYR A 187 9.58 7.36 0.45
CA TYR A 187 8.34 6.79 0.95
C TYR A 187 7.11 7.55 0.45
N LEU A 188 7.09 8.88 0.59
CA LEU A 188 5.98 9.72 0.13
C LEU A 188 5.72 9.53 -1.37
N LEU A 189 6.77 9.53 -2.19
CA LEU A 189 6.65 9.31 -3.64
C LEU A 189 6.06 7.93 -3.98
N TRP A 190 6.53 6.87 -3.33
CA TRP A 190 6.01 5.52 -3.58
C TRP A 190 4.59 5.32 -3.01
N ALA A 191 4.25 5.99 -1.91
CA ALA A 191 2.91 5.95 -1.33
C ALA A 191 1.86 6.63 -2.22
N LEU A 192 2.25 7.48 -3.18
CA LEU A 192 1.31 8.07 -4.15
C LEU A 192 0.61 7.04 -5.03
N PHE A 193 1.20 5.86 -5.23
CA PHE A 193 0.52 4.77 -5.95
C PHE A 193 -0.77 4.33 -5.26
N ARG A 194 -0.97 4.68 -4.00
CA ARG A 194 -2.24 4.49 -3.30
C ARG A 194 -3.42 5.18 -4.01
N PHE A 195 -3.21 6.38 -4.55
CA PHE A 195 -4.25 7.06 -5.34
C PHE A 195 -4.60 6.24 -6.58
N VAL A 196 -3.60 5.66 -7.25
CA VAL A 196 -3.81 4.76 -8.39
C VAL A 196 -4.62 3.54 -7.98
N ARG A 197 -4.33 2.91 -6.82
CA ARG A 197 -5.11 1.76 -6.30
C ARG A 197 -6.57 2.14 -6.12
N PHE A 198 -6.84 3.26 -5.45
CA PHE A 198 -8.20 3.75 -5.19
C PHE A 198 -8.96 3.99 -6.49
N VAL A 199 -8.32 4.59 -7.50
CA VAL A 199 -8.92 4.80 -8.82
C VAL A 199 -9.21 3.47 -9.51
N ILE A 200 -8.28 2.52 -9.53
CA ILE A 200 -8.49 1.20 -10.14
C ILE A 200 -9.69 0.49 -9.49
N TYR A 201 -9.77 0.52 -8.16
CA TYR A 201 -10.88 -0.12 -7.44
C TYR A 201 -12.20 0.60 -7.63
N ALA A 202 -12.20 1.93 -7.69
CA ALA A 202 -13.42 2.69 -7.99
C ALA A 202 -13.94 2.40 -9.39
N VAL A 203 -13.07 2.29 -10.40
CA VAL A 203 -13.48 1.95 -11.78
C VAL A 203 -14.20 0.59 -11.82
N ILE A 204 -13.77 -0.36 -11.00
CA ILE A 204 -14.41 -1.69 -10.91
C ILE A 204 -15.70 -1.62 -10.08
N LEU A 205 -15.64 -1.04 -8.87
CA LEU A 205 -16.75 -1.05 -7.92
C LEU A 205 -17.90 -0.13 -8.34
N PHE A 206 -17.64 1.02 -8.95
CA PHE A 206 -18.68 1.95 -9.43
C PHE A 206 -19.44 1.39 -10.65
N GLN A 207 -18.93 0.33 -11.29
CA GLN A 207 -19.67 -0.39 -12.34
C GLN A 207 -20.55 -1.51 -11.77
N ILE A 208 -20.23 -1.98 -10.57
CA ILE A 208 -20.94 -3.08 -9.90
C ILE A 208 -22.08 -2.53 -9.05
N PHE A 209 -21.85 -1.43 -8.34
CA PHE A 209 -22.77 -0.76 -7.43
C PHE A 209 -23.27 0.56 -8.00
#